data_AF-A0A1Z5KPS2-F1
#
_entry.id   AF-A0A1Z5KPS2-F1
#
_cell.length_a   1.000
_cell.length_b   1.000
_cell.length_c   1.000
_cell.angle_alpha   90.00
_cell.angle_beta   90.00
_cell.angle_gamma   90.00
#
_symmetry.space_group_name_H-M   'P 1'
#
loop_
_entity.id
_entity.type
_entity.pdbx_description
1 polymer ?
#
loop_
_entity_poly.entity_id
_entity_poly.type
_entity_poly.pdbx_seq_one_letter_code
_entity_poly.pdbx_strand_id
1 'polypeptide(L)'
;MKLLTTKEEKDYRLRSEKEEILWLWFFWVFPVFSFALFARYTVTFSIDPIPIYPGPAAFPKKRPQGWKRTSILPPEEQQHESKHASSTGKVFSSKNTVELVQQIERLKQDYEMNPNSLPSAIEYLQVMQLYVQQFSPSAYTEPLMDLYESIQQKIKQAISTDASALTHIQLLCQLYTEQGIWLFRYLRRVDEAMTQWNECIKINPTCVQAWRARGDAWRTLGDEFTENAVFNYMQALQLDQPKLPSTTPFILLQLVQLLTKNAPEWKFVVATAENNILTLSNQSFPTDSPLAKYQYATTIHRLNLVLMWYHLVHGNIPQAREHLQTGCRTKVAALPPWQNGAELQKVQNTCSIFRKGFWSQKMGSSTNSPIFIMGFIESGATLVERHLVASHSDIIDTSYSVWNQRLTEIRDLIASVSHADLPSVVHSLAESIEQQMLGGYSARFAVDSFWMNYYSIGLLHTIYPNALIVHVVRDPLENLVAASMHDSSTFSDFGLHDYTCNWNVLVELYRAYRQMMRHWDDVLPGRVIHIRYEDWIQDPNGMTEILLKRIGLSSNGVPLKIPRSETAVRSFQPYAEGFGDLSGLLSDLGGYQVPFTLKSQYQETGSSFRQGRGQDEL
;
A
#
# COMPACT_ATOMS: atom_id res chain seq x y z
N MET A 1 43.32 -45.82 -21.65
CA MET A 1 42.83 -44.48 -21.25
C MET A 1 43.82 -43.80 -20.31
N LYS A 2 44.83 -43.08 -20.82
CA LYS A 2 45.73 -42.22 -20.01
C LYS A 2 46.51 -41.17 -20.84
N LEU A 3 45.98 -40.83 -22.02
CA LEU A 3 46.64 -40.03 -23.07
C LEU A 3 45.69 -39.03 -23.77
N LEU A 4 44.47 -38.87 -23.25
CA LEU A 4 43.47 -37.91 -23.74
C LEU A 4 43.41 -36.65 -22.84
N THR A 5 43.53 -36.84 -21.53
CA THR A 5 43.43 -35.77 -20.51
C THR A 5 44.47 -34.65 -20.70
N THR A 6 45.69 -34.98 -21.11
CA THR A 6 46.80 -34.01 -21.25
C THR A 6 46.68 -33.08 -22.45
N LYS A 7 45.74 -33.33 -23.38
CA LYS A 7 45.44 -32.40 -24.47
C LYS A 7 44.37 -31.39 -24.03
N GLU A 8 43.32 -31.88 -23.38
CA GLU A 8 42.24 -31.05 -22.82
C GLU A 8 42.76 -30.08 -21.75
N GLU A 9 43.66 -30.51 -20.86
CA GLU A 9 44.32 -29.60 -19.88
C GLU A 9 45.16 -28.49 -20.55
N LYS A 10 45.80 -28.77 -21.69
CA LYS A 10 46.60 -27.77 -22.41
C LYS A 10 45.72 -26.76 -23.15
N ASP A 11 44.68 -27.21 -23.81
CA ASP A 11 43.71 -26.34 -24.48
C ASP A 11 42.87 -25.52 -23.47
N TYR A 12 42.75 -25.98 -22.22
CA TYR A 12 42.15 -25.21 -21.12
C TYR A 12 43.08 -24.07 -20.64
N ARG A 13 44.36 -24.34 -20.36
CA ARG A 13 45.32 -23.29 -19.93
C ARG A 13 45.57 -22.23 -21.01
N LEU A 14 45.67 -22.64 -22.27
CA LEU A 14 45.80 -21.69 -23.39
C LEU A 14 44.53 -20.86 -23.67
N ARG A 15 43.40 -21.19 -23.03
CA ARG A 15 42.21 -20.31 -22.98
C ARG A 15 42.26 -19.38 -21.76
N SER A 16 42.57 -19.88 -20.56
CA SER A 16 42.67 -19.02 -19.37
C SER A 16 43.75 -17.94 -19.51
N GLU A 17 44.93 -18.27 -20.02
CA GLU A 17 46.01 -17.29 -20.27
C GLU A 17 45.61 -16.25 -21.34
N LYS A 18 44.75 -16.62 -22.30
CA LYS A 18 44.19 -15.67 -23.29
C LYS A 18 43.14 -14.75 -22.69
N GLU A 19 42.30 -15.28 -21.80
CA GLU A 19 41.30 -14.47 -21.10
C GLU A 19 41.97 -13.52 -20.10
N GLU A 20 42.99 -13.94 -19.35
CA GLU A 20 43.75 -13.07 -18.43
C GLU A 20 44.46 -11.92 -19.18
N ILE A 21 45.04 -12.17 -20.36
CA ILE A 21 45.64 -11.11 -21.19
C ILE A 21 44.58 -10.15 -21.75
N LEU A 22 43.36 -10.62 -22.04
CA LEU A 22 42.23 -9.77 -22.42
C LEU A 22 41.71 -8.93 -21.24
N TRP A 23 41.65 -9.50 -20.03
CA TRP A 23 41.30 -8.78 -18.80
C TRP A 23 42.32 -7.68 -18.46
N LEU A 24 43.62 -7.95 -18.64
CA LEU A 24 44.69 -6.97 -18.42
C LEU A 24 44.64 -5.80 -19.41
N TRP A 25 44.23 -6.04 -20.67
CA TRP A 25 44.00 -4.95 -21.64
C TRP A 25 42.77 -4.10 -21.31
N PHE A 26 41.73 -4.70 -20.70
CA PHE A 26 40.50 -3.98 -20.37
C PHE A 26 40.67 -2.94 -19.24
N PHE A 27 41.67 -3.09 -18.37
CA PHE A 27 41.76 -2.34 -17.12
C PHE A 27 42.55 -1.03 -17.14
N TRP A 28 43.18 -0.66 -18.27
CA TRP A 28 44.12 0.50 -18.32
C TRP A 28 43.89 1.54 -19.42
N VAL A 29 42.88 1.40 -20.30
CA VAL A 29 42.79 2.25 -21.52
C VAL A 29 41.47 3.04 -21.69
N PHE A 30 40.35 2.69 -21.04
CA PHE A 30 39.03 3.32 -21.36
C PHE A 30 38.20 3.89 -20.18
N PRO A 31 38.66 4.97 -19.51
CA PRO A 31 37.90 5.69 -18.49
C PRO A 31 36.80 6.60 -19.10
N VAL A 32 35.80 6.01 -19.77
CA VAL A 32 34.65 6.74 -20.38
C VAL A 32 33.28 6.06 -20.11
N PHE A 33 33.23 4.76 -19.82
CA PHE A 33 32.00 3.94 -19.86
C PHE A 33 31.30 3.67 -18.50
N SER A 34 31.22 4.67 -17.62
CA SER A 34 30.87 4.46 -16.20
C SER A 34 29.37 4.34 -15.84
N PHE A 35 28.44 4.26 -16.80
CA PHE A 35 26.99 4.29 -16.49
C PHE A 35 26.27 2.92 -16.50
N ALA A 36 26.82 1.90 -17.17
CA ALA A 36 26.09 0.66 -17.46
C ALA A 36 26.13 -0.41 -16.34
N LEU A 37 26.91 -0.22 -15.27
CA LEU A 37 27.23 -1.30 -14.33
C LEU A 37 26.23 -1.47 -13.16
N PHE A 38 25.33 -0.51 -12.92
CA PHE A 38 24.52 -0.48 -11.70
C PHE A 38 23.25 -1.36 -11.76
N ALA A 39 22.78 -1.72 -12.97
CA ALA A 39 21.49 -2.37 -13.19
C ALA A 39 21.48 -3.90 -13.00
N ARG A 40 22.41 -4.49 -12.22
CA ARG A 40 22.65 -5.95 -12.20
C ARG A 40 22.46 -6.67 -10.85
N TYR A 41 21.84 -6.02 -9.86
CA TYR A 41 21.56 -6.62 -8.53
C TYR A 41 20.15 -6.30 -8.00
N THR A 42 19.14 -6.93 -8.59
CA THR A 42 17.83 -7.19 -7.96
C THR A 42 17.38 -8.62 -8.30
N VAL A 43 16.80 -9.32 -7.33
CA VAL A 43 16.45 -10.76 -7.43
C VAL A 43 14.93 -10.91 -7.52
N THR A 44 14.47 -11.92 -8.27
CA THR A 44 13.05 -12.26 -8.48
C THR A 44 12.48 -13.12 -7.35
N PHE A 45 11.14 -13.13 -7.18
CA PHE A 45 10.23 -14.30 -7.08
C PHE A 45 8.93 -13.92 -6.29
N SER A 46 7.66 -14.21 -6.58
CA SER A 46 6.96 -15.28 -7.33
C SER A 46 6.26 -16.31 -6.40
N ILE A 47 4.96 -16.68 -6.49
CA ILE A 47 3.72 -16.18 -7.20
C ILE A 47 2.46 -16.96 -6.70
N ASP A 48 1.24 -16.60 -7.14
CA ASP A 48 -0.14 -17.00 -6.72
C ASP A 48 -0.60 -18.45 -7.08
N PRO A 49 -1.63 -19.13 -6.49
CA PRO A 49 -3.05 -18.67 -6.44
C PRO A 49 -4.01 -19.19 -5.29
N ILE A 50 -5.29 -18.73 -5.27
CA ILE A 50 -6.34 -18.84 -4.20
C ILE A 50 -7.07 -20.23 -4.14
N PRO A 51 -8.42 -20.55 -4.12
CA PRO A 51 -9.75 -19.85 -4.06
C PRO A 51 -10.79 -20.70 -3.17
N ILE A 52 -12.12 -21.02 -3.38
CA ILE A 52 -13.45 -20.33 -3.53
C ILE A 52 -14.66 -21.36 -3.61
N TYR A 53 -15.89 -21.17 -3.01
CA TYR A 53 -17.31 -21.69 -3.32
C TYR A 53 -18.21 -22.02 -2.04
N PRO A 54 -19.56 -21.75 -1.84
CA PRO A 54 -20.64 -20.94 -2.47
C PRO A 54 -21.39 -19.91 -1.50
N GLY A 55 -22.74 -19.69 -1.60
CA GLY A 55 -23.58 -18.82 -0.68
C GLY A 55 -24.74 -19.51 0.11
N PRO A 56 -25.87 -18.92 0.70
CA PRO A 56 -26.80 -17.81 0.28
C PRO A 56 -27.29 -16.73 1.33
N ALA A 57 -28.09 -15.72 0.89
CA ALA A 57 -29.40 -15.26 1.49
C ALA A 57 -29.75 -13.73 1.74
N ALA A 58 -29.18 -12.77 0.99
CA ALA A 58 -29.76 -11.48 0.54
C ALA A 58 -30.32 -10.36 1.50
N PHE A 59 -30.29 -9.12 0.98
CA PHE A 59 -30.95 -7.87 1.46
C PHE A 59 -31.61 -7.11 0.26
N PRO A 60 -32.41 -6.02 0.44
CA PRO A 60 -33.46 -5.64 -0.53
C PRO A 60 -33.01 -4.86 -1.77
N LYS A 61 -33.62 -5.18 -2.93
CA LYS A 61 -33.29 -4.60 -4.25
C LYS A 61 -33.98 -3.25 -4.53
N LYS A 62 -33.21 -2.16 -4.64
CA LYS A 62 -33.54 -1.00 -5.50
C LYS A 62 -32.28 -0.44 -6.17
N ARG A 63 -32.23 -0.42 -7.50
CA ARG A 63 -31.16 0.22 -8.29
C ARG A 63 -31.47 1.70 -8.52
N PRO A 64 -30.50 2.62 -8.44
CA PRO A 64 -30.57 3.90 -9.13
C PRO A 64 -30.59 3.69 -10.66
N GLN A 65 -31.41 4.42 -11.39
CA GLN A 65 -31.37 4.48 -12.85
C GLN A 65 -30.60 5.73 -13.30
N GLY A 66 -29.72 5.60 -14.29
CA GLY A 66 -29.09 6.78 -14.93
C GLY A 66 -27.81 6.51 -15.73
N TRP A 67 -26.99 5.57 -15.27
CA TRP A 67 -25.66 5.34 -15.85
C TRP A 67 -25.72 4.51 -17.14
N LYS A 68 -25.11 5.01 -18.23
CA LYS A 68 -24.87 4.27 -19.48
C LYS A 68 -23.37 4.14 -19.71
N ARG A 69 -22.85 2.92 -19.61
CA ARG A 69 -21.51 2.57 -20.14
C ARG A 69 -21.57 2.58 -21.68
N THR A 70 -20.59 3.20 -22.32
CA THR A 70 -20.26 2.94 -23.72
C THR A 70 -19.37 1.70 -23.81
N SER A 71 -19.66 0.79 -24.74
CA SER A 71 -18.83 -0.39 -24.99
C SER A 71 -17.63 -0.02 -25.86
N ILE A 72 -16.42 -0.23 -25.35
CA ILE A 72 -15.18 -0.22 -26.13
C ILE A 72 -14.64 -1.65 -26.14
N LEU A 73 -14.45 -2.20 -27.34
CA LEU A 73 -13.81 -3.50 -27.55
C LEU A 73 -12.28 -3.32 -27.68
N PRO A 74 -11.45 -4.28 -27.23
CA PRO A 74 -10.02 -4.26 -27.52
C PRO A 74 -9.75 -4.48 -29.03
N PRO A 75 -8.63 -3.97 -29.58
CA PRO A 75 -8.14 -4.37 -30.88
C PRO A 75 -7.68 -5.83 -30.90
N GLU A 76 -7.86 -6.52 -32.03
CA GLU A 76 -7.30 -7.85 -32.28
C GLU A 76 -5.89 -7.73 -32.88
N GLU A 77 -4.89 -8.38 -32.28
CA GLU A 77 -3.61 -8.68 -32.94
C GLU A 77 -3.19 -10.15 -32.74
N GLN A 78 -2.28 -10.62 -33.59
CA GLN A 78 -2.34 -11.98 -34.12
C GLN A 78 -1.50 -13.04 -33.38
N GLN A 79 -1.84 -14.30 -33.65
CA GLN A 79 -1.33 -15.51 -33.00
C GLN A 79 0.12 -15.84 -33.38
N HIS A 80 0.85 -16.46 -32.45
CA HIS A 80 1.75 -17.58 -32.79
C HIS A 80 1.89 -18.55 -31.60
N GLU A 81 1.66 -19.85 -31.82
CA GLU A 81 1.80 -20.88 -30.79
C GLU A 81 3.27 -21.23 -30.51
N SER A 82 3.57 -21.61 -29.26
CA SER A 82 4.41 -22.78 -29.02
C SER A 82 3.93 -23.54 -27.78
N LYS A 83 4.12 -24.86 -27.77
CA LYS A 83 3.51 -25.79 -26.82
C LYS A 83 4.55 -26.36 -25.88
N HIS A 84 4.26 -26.44 -24.58
CA HIS A 84 4.58 -27.62 -23.75
C HIS A 84 3.82 -27.57 -22.41
N ALA A 85 3.33 -28.72 -21.97
CA ALA A 85 2.63 -28.88 -20.69
C ALA A 85 3.39 -29.82 -19.75
N SER A 86 3.36 -29.51 -18.46
CA SER A 86 3.64 -30.45 -17.36
C SER A 86 3.05 -29.92 -16.05
N SER A 87 2.83 -30.83 -15.11
CA SER A 87 1.90 -30.73 -13.99
C SER A 87 2.54 -30.25 -12.66
N THR A 88 1.68 -30.20 -11.63
CA THR A 88 1.92 -29.92 -10.20
C THR A 88 2.35 -28.50 -9.80
N GLY A 89 1.63 -27.92 -8.82
CA GLY A 89 2.12 -26.85 -7.95
C GLY A 89 2.46 -25.49 -8.58
N LYS A 90 1.75 -25.04 -9.62
CA LYS A 90 2.04 -23.76 -10.30
C LYS A 90 1.34 -22.56 -9.69
N VAL A 91 1.96 -22.05 -8.63
CA VAL A 91 2.52 -20.69 -8.59
C VAL A 91 2.53 -19.99 -10.01
N PHE A 92 1.67 -18.96 -10.25
CA PHE A 92 1.32 -18.35 -11.57
C PHE A 92 2.03 -17.00 -11.93
N SER A 93 2.78 -16.90 -13.04
CA SER A 93 3.71 -15.77 -13.28
C SER A 93 3.10 -14.40 -13.60
N SER A 94 3.31 -13.44 -12.70
CA SER A 94 2.85 -12.04 -12.75
C SER A 94 3.61 -11.12 -13.71
N LYS A 95 4.21 -11.64 -14.78
CA LYS A 95 5.18 -10.90 -15.62
C LYS A 95 4.67 -10.42 -16.98
N ASN A 96 3.47 -10.81 -17.42
CA ASN A 96 2.99 -10.43 -18.75
C ASN A 96 1.45 -10.42 -18.83
N THR A 97 0.88 -9.25 -19.14
CA THR A 97 -0.57 -9.04 -19.32
C THR A 97 -1.15 -9.98 -20.38
N VAL A 98 -0.41 -10.23 -21.47
CA VAL A 98 -0.85 -11.07 -22.59
C VAL A 98 -0.96 -12.54 -22.17
N GLU A 99 0.00 -13.04 -21.38
CA GLU A 99 -0.04 -14.41 -20.85
C GLU A 99 -1.23 -14.62 -19.91
N LEU A 100 -1.54 -13.63 -19.05
CA LEU A 100 -2.70 -13.68 -18.17
C LEU A 100 -4.03 -13.69 -18.96
N VAL A 101 -4.22 -12.83 -19.96
CA VAL A 101 -5.43 -12.85 -20.82
C VAL A 101 -5.55 -14.19 -21.54
N GLN A 102 -4.46 -14.70 -22.12
CA GLN A 102 -4.45 -16.01 -22.77
C GLN A 102 -4.72 -17.16 -21.77
N GLN A 103 -4.36 -17.04 -20.50
CA GLN A 103 -4.67 -18.02 -19.46
C GLN A 103 -6.14 -17.94 -19.02
N ILE A 104 -6.70 -16.73 -18.89
CA ILE A 104 -8.12 -16.50 -18.59
C ILE A 104 -9.01 -17.13 -19.66
N GLU A 105 -8.79 -16.85 -20.94
CA GLU A 105 -9.63 -17.40 -22.03
C GLU A 105 -9.48 -18.94 -22.17
N ARG A 106 -8.32 -19.52 -21.83
CA ARG A 106 -8.15 -20.99 -21.78
C ARG A 106 -8.93 -21.62 -20.62
N LEU A 107 -8.76 -21.11 -19.40
CA LEU A 107 -9.46 -21.62 -18.21
C LEU A 107 -10.97 -21.42 -18.30
N LYS A 108 -11.41 -20.34 -18.96
CA LYS A 108 -12.80 -20.11 -19.36
C LYS A 108 -13.31 -21.23 -20.26
N GLN A 109 -12.58 -21.60 -21.32
CA GLN A 109 -12.97 -22.72 -22.21
C GLN A 109 -13.01 -24.06 -21.46
N ASP A 110 -12.03 -24.35 -20.60
CA ASP A 110 -12.01 -25.58 -19.79
C ASP A 110 -13.20 -25.63 -18.81
N TYR A 111 -13.59 -24.48 -18.23
CA TYR A 111 -14.77 -24.34 -17.39
C TYR A 111 -16.09 -24.41 -18.18
N GLU A 112 -16.15 -23.83 -19.39
CA GLU A 112 -17.31 -23.92 -20.30
C GLU A 112 -17.53 -25.36 -20.80
N MET A 113 -16.46 -26.14 -21.01
CA MET A 113 -16.54 -27.58 -21.30
C MET A 113 -16.94 -28.42 -20.08
N ASN A 114 -16.46 -28.06 -18.88
CA ASN A 114 -16.74 -28.79 -17.65
C ASN A 114 -17.38 -27.88 -16.57
N PRO A 115 -18.60 -27.36 -16.78
CA PRO A 115 -19.19 -26.34 -15.90
C PRO A 115 -19.55 -26.84 -14.49
N ASN A 116 -19.52 -28.16 -14.27
CA ASN A 116 -19.70 -28.79 -12.96
C ASN A 116 -18.36 -29.12 -12.27
N SER A 117 -17.22 -28.90 -12.95
CA SER A 117 -15.89 -29.08 -12.35
C SER A 117 -15.63 -27.95 -11.35
N LEU A 118 -15.73 -28.29 -10.07
CA LEU A 118 -15.40 -27.36 -9.01
C LEU A 118 -13.96 -26.82 -9.14
N PRO A 119 -12.92 -27.67 -9.29
CA PRO A 119 -11.54 -27.20 -9.38
C PRO A 119 -11.25 -26.31 -10.59
N SER A 120 -11.92 -26.53 -11.73
CA SER A 120 -11.74 -25.69 -12.93
C SER A 120 -12.36 -24.31 -12.78
N ALA A 121 -13.55 -24.21 -12.17
CA ALA A 121 -14.18 -22.93 -11.85
C ALA A 121 -13.38 -22.14 -10.79
N ILE A 122 -12.80 -22.87 -9.84
CA ILE A 122 -11.81 -22.45 -8.85
C ILE A 122 -10.59 -21.84 -9.54
N GLU A 123 -9.93 -22.58 -10.43
CA GLU A 123 -8.71 -22.14 -11.14
C GLU A 123 -8.98 -20.98 -12.11
N TYR A 124 -10.15 -20.97 -12.77
CA TYR A 124 -10.57 -19.84 -13.61
C TYR A 124 -10.74 -18.56 -12.80
N LEU A 125 -11.45 -18.60 -11.66
CA LEU A 125 -11.60 -17.42 -10.81
C LEU A 125 -10.27 -16.98 -10.18
N GLN A 126 -9.34 -17.90 -9.89
CA GLN A 126 -8.00 -17.53 -9.42
C GLN A 126 -7.34 -16.53 -10.36
N VAL A 127 -7.18 -16.86 -11.64
CA VAL A 127 -6.45 -16.00 -12.59
C VAL A 127 -7.19 -14.69 -12.86
N MET A 128 -8.53 -14.72 -12.88
CA MET A 128 -9.35 -13.51 -12.99
C MET A 128 -9.12 -12.56 -11.81
N GLN A 129 -9.02 -13.04 -10.56
CA GLN A 129 -8.67 -12.19 -9.42
C GLN A 129 -7.35 -11.45 -9.67
N LEU A 130 -6.29 -12.17 -10.07
CA LEU A 130 -4.95 -11.59 -10.27
C LEU A 130 -4.93 -10.51 -11.35
N TYR A 131 -5.63 -10.75 -12.47
CA TYR A 131 -5.76 -9.78 -13.54
C TYR A 131 -6.52 -8.52 -13.09
N VAL A 132 -7.63 -8.68 -12.37
CA VAL A 132 -8.39 -7.54 -11.85
C VAL A 132 -7.59 -6.78 -10.77
N GLN A 133 -6.68 -7.42 -10.01
CA GLN A 133 -5.80 -6.71 -9.06
C GLN A 133 -4.78 -5.81 -9.76
N GLN A 134 -4.28 -6.22 -10.93
CA GLN A 134 -3.25 -5.48 -11.67
C GLN A 134 -3.84 -4.38 -12.58
N PHE A 135 -5.05 -4.61 -13.11
CA PHE A 135 -5.65 -3.77 -14.16
C PHE A 135 -7.02 -3.21 -13.75
N SER A 136 -7.22 -2.88 -12.47
CA SER A 136 -8.51 -2.37 -11.98
C SER A 136 -8.81 -0.94 -12.47
N PRO A 137 -10.03 -0.64 -12.96
CA PRO A 137 -11.10 -1.57 -13.31
C PRO A 137 -10.92 -2.13 -14.74
N SER A 138 -11.11 -3.43 -14.91
CA SER A 138 -10.94 -4.12 -16.20
C SER A 138 -12.25 -4.63 -16.80
N ALA A 139 -12.21 -5.05 -18.07
CA ALA A 139 -13.31 -5.76 -18.72
C ALA A 139 -13.75 -7.04 -17.98
N TYR A 140 -12.83 -7.68 -17.25
CA TYR A 140 -13.11 -8.90 -16.46
C TYR A 140 -13.69 -8.62 -15.07
N THR A 141 -13.91 -7.37 -14.69
CA THR A 141 -14.38 -6.97 -13.35
C THR A 141 -15.80 -7.45 -13.03
N GLU A 142 -16.78 -7.18 -13.90
CA GLU A 142 -18.14 -7.72 -13.73
C GLU A 142 -18.19 -9.23 -14.00
N PRO A 143 -17.55 -9.78 -15.05
CA PRO A 143 -17.41 -11.23 -15.22
C PRO A 143 -16.82 -11.97 -14.02
N LEU A 144 -15.90 -11.35 -13.26
CA LEU A 144 -15.40 -11.91 -11.99
C LEU A 144 -16.53 -12.00 -10.95
N MET A 145 -17.34 -10.95 -10.81
CA MET A 145 -18.51 -10.94 -9.90
C MET A 145 -19.61 -11.92 -10.34
N ASP A 146 -19.90 -12.02 -11.65
CA ASP A 146 -20.83 -13.01 -12.21
C ASP A 146 -20.32 -14.44 -11.98
N LEU A 147 -19.01 -14.67 -12.11
CA LEU A 147 -18.39 -15.94 -11.79
C LEU A 147 -18.50 -16.24 -10.29
N TYR A 148 -18.18 -15.28 -9.41
CA TYR A 148 -18.41 -15.35 -7.96
C TYR A 148 -19.86 -15.78 -7.63
N GLU A 149 -20.89 -15.18 -8.26
CA GLU A 149 -22.30 -15.54 -8.02
C GLU A 149 -22.70 -16.91 -8.61
N SER A 150 -22.26 -17.23 -9.83
CA SER A 150 -22.48 -18.54 -10.47
C SER A 150 -21.90 -19.67 -9.63
N ILE A 151 -20.67 -19.46 -9.14
CA ILE A 151 -19.99 -20.28 -8.14
C ILE A 151 -20.86 -20.37 -6.88
N GLN A 152 -21.33 -19.23 -6.35
CA GLN A 152 -22.23 -19.23 -5.20
C GLN A 152 -23.53 -20.01 -5.42
N GLN A 153 -23.94 -20.37 -6.62
CA GLN A 153 -25.13 -21.20 -6.81
C GLN A 153 -24.86 -22.71 -6.73
N LYS A 154 -23.71 -23.23 -7.18
CA LYS A 154 -23.55 -24.68 -7.38
C LYS A 154 -23.30 -25.47 -6.08
N ILE A 155 -22.39 -25.02 -5.19
CA ILE A 155 -22.26 -25.73 -3.90
C ILE A 155 -23.47 -25.50 -2.97
N LYS A 156 -24.30 -24.44 -3.14
CA LYS A 156 -25.60 -24.37 -2.42
C LYS A 156 -26.43 -25.62 -2.69
N GLN A 157 -26.44 -26.06 -3.95
CA GLN A 157 -27.12 -27.27 -4.39
C GLN A 157 -26.39 -28.52 -3.85
N ALA A 158 -25.06 -28.59 -3.93
CA ALA A 158 -24.28 -29.72 -3.39
C ALA A 158 -24.46 -29.93 -1.87
N ILE A 159 -24.48 -28.86 -1.06
CA ILE A 159 -24.74 -28.90 0.39
C ILE A 159 -26.11 -29.52 0.69
N SER A 160 -27.11 -29.33 -0.18
CA SER A 160 -28.44 -29.92 0.00
C SER A 160 -28.52 -31.41 -0.34
N THR A 161 -27.44 -32.01 -0.84
CA THR A 161 -27.44 -33.38 -1.40
C THR A 161 -26.41 -34.35 -0.81
N ASP A 162 -25.42 -33.90 -0.04
CA ASP A 162 -24.27 -34.75 0.35
C ASP A 162 -23.85 -34.63 1.83
N ALA A 163 -23.25 -35.70 2.35
CA ALA A 163 -22.77 -35.82 3.73
C ALA A 163 -21.49 -35.01 4.02
N SER A 164 -20.75 -34.54 3.00
CA SER A 164 -19.56 -33.71 3.18
C SER A 164 -19.86 -32.21 3.40
N ALA A 165 -21.02 -31.89 3.99
CA ALA A 165 -21.52 -30.52 4.12
C ALA A 165 -20.53 -29.54 4.80
N LEU A 166 -19.69 -30.00 5.74
CA LEU A 166 -18.79 -29.11 6.50
C LEU A 166 -17.68 -28.47 5.67
N THR A 167 -17.01 -29.21 4.77
CA THR A 167 -15.96 -28.66 3.91
C THR A 167 -16.56 -27.70 2.88
N HIS A 168 -17.71 -28.06 2.33
CA HIS A 168 -18.53 -27.21 1.49
C HIS A 168 -18.98 -25.92 2.20
N ILE A 169 -19.30 -25.97 3.50
CA ILE A 169 -19.62 -24.82 4.37
C ILE A 169 -18.39 -24.03 4.84
N GLN A 170 -17.18 -24.56 4.74
CA GLN A 170 -15.95 -23.79 4.99
C GLN A 170 -15.55 -22.96 3.76
N LEU A 171 -15.53 -23.61 2.60
CA LEU A 171 -15.24 -23.01 1.30
C LEU A 171 -16.25 -21.88 0.96
N LEU A 172 -17.51 -22.04 1.42
CA LEU A 172 -18.60 -21.04 1.46
C LEU A 172 -18.10 -19.72 2.03
N CYS A 173 -17.59 -19.81 3.25
CA CYS A 173 -17.40 -18.67 4.12
C CYS A 173 -16.16 -17.90 3.71
N GLN A 174 -15.11 -18.60 3.29
CA GLN A 174 -13.96 -18.03 2.60
C GLN A 174 -14.41 -17.21 1.38
N LEU A 175 -15.22 -17.80 0.51
CA LEU A 175 -15.64 -17.21 -0.77
C LEU A 175 -16.54 -15.99 -0.61
N TYR A 176 -17.54 -16.04 0.27
CA TYR A 176 -18.30 -14.84 0.59
C TYR A 176 -17.42 -13.76 1.22
N THR A 177 -16.44 -14.13 2.03
CA THR A 177 -15.50 -13.17 2.61
C THR A 177 -14.61 -12.54 1.55
N GLU A 178 -14.08 -13.32 0.62
CA GLU A 178 -13.29 -12.86 -0.53
C GLU A 178 -14.11 -11.93 -1.45
N GLN A 179 -15.33 -12.33 -1.87
CA GLN A 179 -16.16 -11.47 -2.71
C GLN A 179 -16.52 -10.16 -1.98
N GLY A 180 -16.83 -10.23 -0.68
CA GLY A 180 -17.09 -9.04 0.12
C GLY A 180 -15.88 -8.10 0.15
N ILE A 181 -14.67 -8.64 0.39
CA ILE A 181 -13.42 -7.88 0.35
C ILE A 181 -13.18 -7.26 -1.04
N TRP A 182 -13.52 -7.97 -2.11
CA TRP A 182 -13.40 -7.50 -3.49
C TRP A 182 -14.36 -6.35 -3.83
N LEU A 183 -15.66 -6.57 -3.58
CA LEU A 183 -16.73 -5.57 -3.76
C LEU A 183 -16.43 -4.30 -2.95
N PHE A 184 -15.90 -4.47 -1.73
CA PHE A 184 -15.55 -3.39 -0.83
C PHE A 184 -14.30 -2.61 -1.28
N ARG A 185 -13.14 -3.28 -1.36
CA ARG A 185 -11.83 -2.61 -1.53
C ARG A 185 -11.57 -2.09 -2.94
N TYR A 186 -12.08 -2.78 -3.96
CA TYR A 186 -11.76 -2.47 -5.35
C TYR A 186 -12.94 -1.85 -6.09
N LEU A 187 -14.17 -2.30 -5.80
CA LEU A 187 -15.36 -1.90 -6.57
C LEU A 187 -16.25 -0.85 -5.90
N ARG A 188 -15.98 -0.51 -4.63
CA ARG A 188 -16.73 0.50 -3.84
C ARG A 188 -18.23 0.16 -3.73
N ARG A 189 -18.59 -1.12 -3.82
CA ARG A 189 -19.97 -1.66 -3.79
C ARG A 189 -20.28 -2.17 -2.37
N VAL A 190 -20.37 -1.25 -1.41
CA VAL A 190 -20.36 -1.62 0.02
C VAL A 190 -21.63 -2.36 0.46
N ASP A 191 -22.82 -1.96 0.03
CA ASP A 191 -24.06 -2.70 0.37
C ASP A 191 -24.03 -4.18 -0.07
N GLU A 192 -23.40 -4.45 -1.22
CA GLU A 192 -23.23 -5.80 -1.74
C GLU A 192 -22.17 -6.56 -0.95
N ALA A 193 -21.04 -5.93 -0.62
CA ALA A 193 -20.01 -6.52 0.25
C ALA A 193 -20.55 -6.89 1.64
N MET A 194 -21.29 -5.96 2.25
CA MET A 194 -21.99 -6.14 3.52
C MET A 194 -23.00 -7.28 3.45
N THR A 195 -23.69 -7.44 2.32
CA THR A 195 -24.54 -8.60 2.07
C THR A 195 -23.73 -9.89 2.11
N GLN A 196 -22.62 -10.01 1.36
CA GLN A 196 -21.83 -11.25 1.33
C GLN A 196 -21.33 -11.69 2.72
N TRP A 197 -20.84 -10.76 3.55
CA TRP A 197 -20.44 -11.08 4.92
C TRP A 197 -21.62 -11.41 5.85
N ASN A 198 -22.78 -10.75 5.69
CA ASN A 198 -23.99 -11.11 6.41
C ASN A 198 -24.42 -12.55 6.12
N GLU A 199 -24.34 -12.96 4.84
CA GLU A 199 -24.69 -14.31 4.40
C GLU A 199 -23.69 -15.35 4.93
N CYS A 200 -22.39 -15.08 4.83
CA CYS A 200 -21.36 -15.89 5.47
C CYS A 200 -21.64 -16.15 6.96
N ILE A 201 -21.99 -15.09 7.71
CA ILE A 201 -22.21 -15.16 9.16
C ILE A 201 -23.53 -15.87 9.51
N LYS A 202 -24.57 -15.76 8.67
CA LYS A 202 -25.81 -16.55 8.81
C LYS A 202 -25.57 -18.06 8.70
N ILE A 203 -24.60 -18.47 7.87
CA ILE A 203 -24.34 -19.89 7.53
C ILE A 203 -23.29 -20.51 8.44
N ASN A 204 -22.23 -19.76 8.75
CA ASN A 204 -21.25 -20.13 9.76
C ASN A 204 -20.99 -18.94 10.71
N PRO A 205 -21.74 -18.85 11.82
CA PRO A 205 -21.51 -17.85 12.85
C PRO A 205 -20.08 -17.86 13.44
N THR A 206 -19.31 -18.93 13.27
CA THR A 206 -17.93 -19.04 13.77
C THR A 206 -16.86 -18.52 12.81
N CYS A 207 -17.22 -17.96 11.65
CA CYS A 207 -16.26 -17.46 10.66
C CYS A 207 -15.59 -16.14 11.10
N VAL A 208 -14.48 -16.25 11.85
CA VAL A 208 -13.64 -15.12 12.31
C VAL A 208 -13.30 -14.13 11.18
N GLN A 209 -13.02 -14.63 9.97
CA GLN A 209 -12.64 -13.79 8.82
C GLN A 209 -13.79 -12.88 8.35
N ALA A 210 -15.03 -13.37 8.29
CA ALA A 210 -16.18 -12.57 7.89
C ALA A 210 -16.54 -11.51 8.95
N TRP A 211 -16.48 -11.89 10.23
CA TRP A 211 -16.63 -10.93 11.34
C TRP A 211 -15.57 -9.83 11.28
N ARG A 212 -14.30 -10.18 11.10
CA ARG A 212 -13.20 -9.21 10.91
C ARG A 212 -13.43 -8.31 9.69
N ALA A 213 -13.74 -8.88 8.51
CA ALA A 213 -13.88 -8.11 7.28
C ALA A 213 -15.06 -7.13 7.34
N ARG A 214 -16.19 -7.57 7.92
CA ARG A 214 -17.34 -6.68 8.18
C ARG A 214 -17.03 -5.63 9.26
N GLY A 215 -16.17 -5.94 10.22
CA GLY A 215 -15.60 -4.97 11.18
C GLY A 215 -14.72 -3.92 10.50
N ASP A 216 -13.80 -4.34 9.63
CA ASP A 216 -12.95 -3.46 8.81
C ASP A 216 -13.81 -2.52 7.93
N ALA A 217 -14.94 -3.00 7.41
CA ALA A 217 -15.89 -2.19 6.66
C ALA A 217 -16.69 -1.18 7.52
N TRP A 218 -17.25 -1.61 8.65
CA TRP A 218 -17.92 -0.69 9.57
C TRP A 218 -16.97 0.39 10.10
N ARG A 219 -15.74 0.00 10.49
CA ARG A 219 -14.68 0.95 10.90
C ARG A 219 -14.49 2.01 9.83
N THR A 220 -14.44 1.59 8.57
CA THR A 220 -14.17 2.44 7.42
C THR A 220 -15.33 3.41 7.10
N LEU A 221 -16.59 2.98 7.24
CA LEU A 221 -17.77 3.77 6.85
C LEU A 221 -17.99 5.06 7.66
N GLY A 222 -17.42 5.17 8.86
CA GLY A 222 -17.40 6.40 9.66
C GLY A 222 -17.61 6.17 11.16
N ASP A 223 -17.45 7.24 11.95
CA ASP A 223 -17.47 7.16 13.42
C ASP A 223 -18.85 6.79 13.99
N GLU A 224 -19.92 7.08 13.25
CA GLU A 224 -21.30 6.66 13.55
C GLU A 224 -21.46 5.13 13.63
N PHE A 225 -20.54 4.37 13.03
CA PHE A 225 -20.54 2.90 13.02
C PHE A 225 -19.46 2.28 13.91
N THR A 226 -18.88 3.06 14.83
CA THR A 226 -17.83 2.60 15.75
C THR A 226 -18.31 1.42 16.61
N GLU A 227 -19.53 1.49 17.15
CA GLU A 227 -20.14 0.40 17.92
C GLU A 227 -20.29 -0.87 17.07
N ASN A 228 -20.71 -0.75 15.80
CA ASN A 228 -20.81 -1.87 14.88
C ASN A 228 -19.43 -2.49 14.62
N ALA A 229 -18.39 -1.68 14.43
CA ALA A 229 -17.02 -2.15 14.22
C ALA A 229 -16.48 -2.88 15.46
N VAL A 230 -16.60 -2.25 16.64
CA VAL A 230 -16.24 -2.82 17.95
C VAL A 230 -16.93 -4.16 18.19
N PHE A 231 -18.25 -4.23 17.98
CA PHE A 231 -19.01 -5.48 18.11
C PHE A 231 -18.49 -6.58 17.18
N ASN A 232 -18.23 -6.26 15.90
CA ASN A 232 -17.75 -7.24 14.93
C ASN A 232 -16.32 -7.74 15.26
N TYR A 233 -15.43 -6.87 15.70
CA TYR A 233 -14.10 -7.25 16.17
C TYR A 233 -14.15 -8.08 17.47
N MET A 234 -15.03 -7.74 18.41
CA MET A 234 -15.22 -8.52 19.65
C MET A 234 -15.79 -9.91 19.36
N GLN A 235 -16.74 -10.06 18.43
CA GLN A 235 -17.20 -11.37 17.98
C GLN A 235 -16.07 -12.16 17.31
N ALA A 236 -15.28 -11.54 16.43
CA ALA A 236 -14.12 -12.18 15.82
C ALA A 236 -13.12 -12.71 16.87
N LEU A 237 -12.76 -11.89 17.87
CA LEU A 237 -11.84 -12.28 18.96
C LEU A 237 -12.39 -13.37 19.90
N GLN A 238 -13.71 -13.39 20.16
CA GLN A 238 -14.35 -14.44 20.97
C GLN A 238 -14.38 -15.80 20.25
N LEU A 239 -14.33 -15.79 18.92
CA LEU A 239 -14.32 -16.97 18.05
C LEU A 239 -12.90 -17.43 17.69
N ASP A 240 -11.90 -16.56 17.77
CA ASP A 240 -10.49 -16.80 17.47
C ASP A 240 -9.80 -17.65 18.58
N GLN A 241 -10.22 -18.92 18.69
CA GLN A 241 -9.50 -19.91 19.49
C GLN A 241 -8.04 -20.03 19.02
N PRO A 242 -7.07 -20.39 19.91
CA PRO A 242 -5.63 -20.10 19.73
C PRO A 242 -4.91 -20.97 18.68
N LYS A 243 -5.35 -20.91 17.43
CA LYS A 243 -4.80 -21.57 16.24
C LYS A 243 -4.32 -20.58 15.17
N LEU A 244 -4.69 -19.30 15.24
CA LEU A 244 -4.27 -18.25 14.29
C LEU A 244 -3.49 -17.11 15.00
N PRO A 245 -2.22 -17.34 15.44
CA PRO A 245 -1.44 -16.34 16.19
C PRO A 245 -1.18 -15.02 15.46
N SER A 246 -1.47 -14.93 14.16
CA SER A 246 -1.35 -13.71 13.34
C SER A 246 -2.62 -12.86 13.24
N THR A 247 -3.81 -13.40 13.58
CA THR A 247 -5.09 -12.70 13.37
C THR A 247 -5.51 -11.88 14.58
N THR A 248 -5.44 -12.46 15.77
CA THR A 248 -5.76 -11.80 17.05
C THR A 248 -5.03 -10.45 17.23
N PRO A 249 -3.70 -10.33 17.01
CA PRO A 249 -2.98 -9.06 17.21
C PRO A 249 -3.42 -7.95 16.25
N PHE A 250 -3.78 -8.29 15.01
CA PHE A 250 -4.31 -7.32 14.06
C PHE A 250 -5.66 -6.77 14.52
N ILE A 251 -6.57 -7.66 14.95
CA ILE A 251 -7.91 -7.25 15.38
C ILE A 251 -7.83 -6.40 16.65
N LEU A 252 -6.99 -6.78 17.62
CA LEU A 252 -6.73 -5.96 18.82
C LEU A 252 -6.21 -4.56 18.44
N LEU A 253 -5.32 -4.43 17.44
CA LEU A 253 -4.83 -3.13 16.98
C LEU A 253 -5.89 -2.27 16.28
N GLN A 254 -6.83 -2.86 15.53
CA GLN A 254 -7.96 -2.10 14.98
C GLN A 254 -8.94 -1.69 16.09
N LEU A 255 -9.10 -2.53 17.12
CA LEU A 255 -10.03 -2.31 18.22
C LEU A 255 -9.57 -1.19 19.16
N VAL A 256 -8.29 -1.11 19.54
CA VAL A 256 -7.78 -0.03 20.42
C VAL A 256 -7.88 1.37 19.79
N GLN A 257 -7.99 1.47 18.46
CA GLN A 257 -8.24 2.74 17.75
C GLN A 257 -9.70 3.21 17.84
N LEU A 258 -10.60 2.39 18.41
CA LEU A 258 -12.05 2.59 18.44
C LEU A 258 -12.64 2.62 19.86
N LEU A 259 -11.87 2.22 20.88
CA LEU A 259 -12.31 2.22 22.27
C LEU A 259 -12.06 3.59 22.92
N THR A 260 -13.11 4.16 23.54
CA THR A 260 -12.96 5.27 24.48
C THR A 260 -12.37 4.78 25.80
N LYS A 261 -11.82 5.67 26.61
CA LYS A 261 -11.15 5.39 27.89
C LYS A 261 -11.98 4.58 28.88
N ASN A 262 -13.30 4.73 28.85
CA ASN A 262 -14.23 4.06 29.77
C ASN A 262 -14.88 2.80 29.16
N ALA A 263 -14.46 2.36 27.96
CA ALA A 263 -15.07 1.22 27.27
C ALA A 263 -14.81 -0.11 28.03
N PRO A 264 -15.85 -0.92 28.33
CA PRO A 264 -15.70 -2.16 29.08
C PRO A 264 -14.84 -3.23 28.36
N GLU A 265 -14.73 -3.14 27.04
CA GLU A 265 -13.93 -4.01 26.17
C GLU A 265 -12.44 -4.00 26.53
N TRP A 266 -11.90 -2.89 27.09
CA TRP A 266 -10.49 -2.80 27.50
C TRP A 266 -10.05 -3.95 28.39
N LYS A 267 -10.92 -4.40 29.32
CA LYS A 267 -10.62 -5.52 30.22
C LYS A 267 -10.38 -6.83 29.45
N PHE A 268 -11.09 -7.05 28.35
CA PHE A 268 -10.89 -8.21 27.49
C PHE A 268 -9.66 -8.01 26.60
N VAL A 269 -9.53 -6.85 25.94
CA VAL A 269 -8.40 -6.51 25.07
C VAL A 269 -7.05 -6.66 25.76
N VAL A 270 -6.90 -6.10 26.97
CA VAL A 270 -5.66 -6.18 27.76
C VAL A 270 -5.37 -7.63 28.15
N ALA A 271 -6.33 -8.35 28.74
CA ALA A 271 -6.14 -9.74 29.15
C ALA A 271 -5.81 -10.67 27.98
N THR A 272 -6.40 -10.45 26.79
CA THR A 272 -6.04 -11.17 25.57
C THR A 272 -4.62 -10.84 25.13
N ALA A 273 -4.21 -9.56 25.16
CA ALA A 273 -2.86 -9.16 24.76
C ALA A 273 -1.78 -9.71 25.72
N GLU A 274 -1.97 -9.57 27.03
CA GLU A 274 -1.08 -10.10 28.07
C GLU A 274 -0.93 -11.62 27.97
N ASN A 275 -2.06 -12.35 27.86
CA ASN A 275 -2.02 -13.81 27.76
C ASN A 275 -1.33 -14.29 26.46
N ASN A 276 -1.49 -13.58 25.34
CA ASN A 276 -0.77 -13.89 24.11
C ASN A 276 0.74 -13.61 24.24
N ILE A 277 1.15 -12.49 24.85
CA ILE A 277 2.56 -12.19 25.13
C ILE A 277 3.16 -13.29 26.03
N LEU A 278 2.48 -13.66 27.12
CA LEU A 278 2.93 -14.71 28.04
C LEU A 278 3.04 -16.07 27.36
N THR A 279 2.06 -16.42 26.51
CA THR A 279 2.07 -17.66 25.73
C THR A 279 3.26 -17.69 24.76
N LEU A 280 3.54 -16.58 24.07
CA LEU A 280 4.67 -16.47 23.14
C LEU A 280 6.01 -16.49 23.89
N SER A 281 6.16 -15.79 25.02
CA SER A 281 7.40 -15.81 25.82
C SER A 281 7.74 -17.18 26.41
N ASN A 282 6.73 -18.05 26.56
CA ASN A 282 6.91 -19.44 26.99
C ASN A 282 7.18 -20.42 25.82
N GLN A 283 7.11 -19.96 24.56
CA GLN A 283 7.47 -20.74 23.38
C GLN A 283 8.93 -20.51 22.99
N SER A 284 9.59 -21.56 22.49
CA SER A 284 10.94 -21.44 21.92
C SER A 284 10.92 -20.48 20.73
N PHE A 285 11.76 -19.44 20.79
CA PHE A 285 11.91 -18.44 19.73
C PHE A 285 12.26 -19.13 18.38
N PRO A 286 11.53 -18.88 17.27
CA PRO A 286 11.78 -19.57 16.01
C PRO A 286 13.18 -19.28 15.43
N THR A 287 14.05 -20.30 15.43
CA THR A 287 15.43 -20.21 14.92
C THR A 287 15.53 -20.49 13.43
N ASP A 288 14.67 -21.37 12.90
CA ASP A 288 14.96 -22.11 11.67
C ASP A 288 14.46 -21.40 10.38
N SER A 289 13.77 -20.27 10.52
CA SER A 289 13.28 -19.47 9.40
C SER A 289 13.30 -17.97 9.73
N PRO A 290 13.98 -17.12 8.93
CA PRO A 290 13.95 -15.67 9.09
C PRO A 290 12.54 -15.09 9.00
N LEU A 291 11.66 -15.70 8.18
CA LEU A 291 10.26 -15.29 8.06
C LEU A 291 9.46 -15.62 9.33
N ALA A 292 9.65 -16.81 9.91
CA ALA A 292 9.00 -17.17 11.18
C ALA A 292 9.49 -16.29 12.34
N LYS A 293 10.80 -16.02 12.40
CA LYS A 293 11.41 -15.04 13.33
C LYS A 293 10.76 -13.66 13.20
N TYR A 294 10.55 -13.19 11.97
CA TYR A 294 9.93 -11.88 11.72
C TYR A 294 8.43 -11.85 12.07
N GLN A 295 7.67 -12.90 11.75
CA GLN A 295 6.26 -13.05 12.12
C GLN A 295 6.06 -13.09 13.65
N TYR A 296 6.90 -13.83 14.35
CA TYR A 296 6.90 -13.90 15.83
C TYR A 296 7.21 -12.52 16.45
N ALA A 297 8.23 -11.83 15.95
CA ALA A 297 8.62 -10.53 16.49
C ALA A 297 7.63 -9.40 16.18
N THR A 298 7.03 -9.39 14.98
CA THR A 298 5.95 -8.45 14.64
C THR A 298 4.68 -8.73 15.44
N THR A 299 4.36 -10.00 15.71
CA THR A 299 3.26 -10.38 16.61
C THR A 299 3.46 -9.81 18.01
N ILE A 300 4.64 -9.98 18.62
CA ILE A 300 4.95 -9.39 19.94
C ILE A 300 4.92 -7.85 19.91
N HIS A 301 5.42 -7.23 18.84
CA HIS A 301 5.36 -5.78 18.65
C HIS A 301 3.90 -5.26 18.59
N ARG A 302 3.02 -5.92 17.83
CA ARG A 302 1.59 -5.60 17.74
C ARG A 302 0.90 -5.68 19.11
N LEU A 303 1.15 -6.76 19.85
CA LEU A 303 0.57 -6.95 21.19
C LEU A 303 1.09 -5.91 22.20
N ASN A 304 2.36 -5.49 22.08
CA ASN A 304 2.89 -4.39 22.87
C ASN A 304 2.33 -3.03 22.46
N LEU A 305 2.06 -2.78 21.16
CA LEU A 305 1.37 -1.57 20.72
C LEU A 305 -0.07 -1.50 21.28
N VAL A 306 -0.77 -2.63 21.40
CA VAL A 306 -2.10 -2.71 22.05
C VAL A 306 -2.03 -2.29 23.52
N LEU A 307 -1.05 -2.80 24.28
CA LEU A 307 -0.86 -2.41 25.69
C LEU A 307 -0.36 -0.97 25.84
N MET A 308 0.51 -0.51 24.93
CA MET A 308 0.92 0.90 24.85
C MET A 308 -0.29 1.82 24.70
N TRP A 309 -1.20 1.51 23.76
CA TRP A 309 -2.43 2.28 23.56
C TRP A 309 -3.32 2.29 24.79
N TYR A 310 -3.53 1.14 25.44
CA TYR A 310 -4.27 1.07 26.71
C TYR A 310 -3.66 2.01 27.76
N HIS A 311 -2.35 1.93 28.00
CA HIS A 311 -1.68 2.77 28.99
C HIS A 311 -1.70 4.25 28.60
N LEU A 312 -1.55 4.60 27.31
CA LEU A 312 -1.60 5.98 26.82
C LEU A 312 -2.99 6.60 27.04
N VAL A 313 -4.06 5.93 26.59
CA VAL A 313 -5.47 6.32 26.82
C VAL A 313 -5.75 6.54 28.31
N HIS A 314 -5.15 5.73 29.18
CA HIS A 314 -5.34 5.82 30.63
C HIS A 314 -4.44 6.86 31.32
N GLY A 315 -3.45 7.45 30.63
CA GLY A 315 -2.49 8.42 31.18
C GLY A 315 -1.26 7.80 31.87
N ASN A 316 -1.07 6.49 31.75
CA ASN A 316 0.03 5.73 32.34
C ASN A 316 1.30 5.77 31.46
N ILE A 317 1.77 6.98 31.16
CA ILE A 317 2.84 7.25 30.17
C ILE A 317 4.12 6.41 30.35
N PRO A 318 4.64 6.15 31.57
CA PRO A 318 5.81 5.29 31.74
C PRO A 318 5.62 3.85 31.23
N GLN A 319 4.45 3.25 31.48
CA GLN A 319 4.10 1.91 31.02
C GLN A 319 3.82 1.89 29.50
N ALA A 320 3.17 2.93 28.97
CA ALA A 320 3.02 3.09 27.53
C ALA A 320 4.38 3.11 26.82
N ARG A 321 5.36 3.84 27.38
CA ARG A 321 6.73 3.90 26.86
C ARG A 321 7.45 2.56 26.96
N GLU A 322 7.33 1.86 28.09
CA GLU A 322 7.97 0.55 28.30
C GLU A 322 7.48 -0.49 27.28
N HIS A 323 6.17 -0.54 27.02
CA HIS A 323 5.60 -1.40 25.98
C HIS A 323 6.06 -1.00 24.57
N LEU A 324 6.05 0.30 24.23
CA LEU A 324 6.55 0.78 22.93
C LEU A 324 8.01 0.34 22.71
N GLN A 325 8.88 0.61 23.68
CA GLN A 325 10.30 0.23 23.61
C GLN A 325 10.49 -1.29 23.52
N THR A 326 9.73 -2.07 24.27
CA THR A 326 9.80 -3.56 24.28
C THR A 326 9.33 -4.15 22.94
N GLY A 327 8.22 -3.65 22.39
CA GLY A 327 7.73 -4.05 21.07
C GLY A 327 8.71 -3.69 19.96
N CYS A 328 9.15 -2.42 19.91
CA CYS A 328 10.10 -1.92 18.92
C CYS A 328 11.45 -2.68 18.98
N ARG A 329 12.02 -2.89 20.18
CA ARG A 329 13.25 -3.69 20.38
C ARG A 329 13.09 -5.11 19.83
N THR A 330 11.96 -5.75 20.09
CA THR A 330 11.67 -7.11 19.60
C THR A 330 11.59 -7.15 18.07
N LYS A 331 10.84 -6.22 17.44
CA LYS A 331 10.75 -6.11 15.97
C LYS A 331 12.12 -5.87 15.33
N VAL A 332 12.89 -4.90 15.84
CA VAL A 332 14.21 -4.53 15.31
C VAL A 332 15.22 -5.68 15.46
N ALA A 333 15.16 -6.47 16.53
CA ALA A 333 16.01 -7.65 16.72
C ALA A 333 15.70 -8.81 15.73
N ALA A 334 14.57 -8.76 15.01
CA ALA A 334 14.23 -9.69 13.94
C ALA A 334 14.72 -9.26 12.56
N LEU A 335 14.97 -7.96 12.34
CA LEU A 335 15.40 -7.41 11.05
C LEU A 335 16.88 -7.67 10.74
N PRO A 336 17.29 -7.60 9.46
CA PRO A 336 18.69 -7.42 9.07
C PRO A 336 19.33 -6.17 9.70
N PRO A 337 20.67 -6.09 9.82
CA PRO A 337 21.35 -4.88 10.24
C PRO A 337 21.10 -3.70 9.27
N TRP A 338 20.76 -2.53 9.82
CA TRP A 338 20.59 -1.31 9.03
C TRP A 338 21.93 -0.82 8.44
N GLN A 339 21.90 -0.36 7.18
CA GLN A 339 23.05 0.23 6.51
C GLN A 339 23.07 1.75 6.73
N ASN A 340 23.67 2.18 7.84
CA ASN A 340 23.80 3.60 8.20
C ASN A 340 24.33 4.45 7.02
N GLY A 341 23.62 5.52 6.68
CA GLY A 341 23.99 6.47 5.62
C GLY A 341 23.50 6.10 4.22
N ALA A 342 22.92 4.91 4.01
CA ALA A 342 22.46 4.49 2.69
C ALA A 342 21.35 5.40 2.13
N GLU A 343 20.46 5.93 3.00
CA GLU A 343 19.39 6.84 2.57
C GLU A 343 19.92 8.24 2.27
N LEU A 344 20.90 8.72 3.05
CA LEU A 344 21.59 9.97 2.75
C LEU A 344 22.36 9.88 1.42
N GLN A 345 22.95 8.72 1.09
CA GLN A 345 23.60 8.51 -0.21
C GLN A 345 22.58 8.52 -1.36
N LYS A 346 21.39 7.91 -1.19
CA LYS A 346 20.30 8.02 -2.19
C LYS A 346 19.90 9.47 -2.43
N VAL A 347 19.76 10.27 -1.36
CA VAL A 347 19.46 11.70 -1.47
C VAL A 347 20.55 12.43 -2.25
N GLN A 348 21.81 12.28 -1.87
CA GLN A 348 22.94 12.90 -2.57
C GLN A 348 22.98 12.53 -4.06
N ASN A 349 22.72 11.26 -4.41
CA ASN A 349 22.70 10.81 -5.79
C ASN A 349 21.60 11.52 -6.60
N THR A 350 20.36 11.59 -6.09
CA THR A 350 19.26 12.33 -6.73
C THR A 350 19.57 13.82 -6.87
N CYS A 351 20.09 14.45 -5.80
CA CYS A 351 20.50 15.86 -5.82
C CYS A 351 21.66 16.14 -6.79
N SER A 352 22.47 15.14 -7.11
CA SER A 352 23.55 15.26 -8.11
C SER A 352 23.03 15.29 -9.55
N ILE A 353 21.83 14.76 -9.80
CA ILE A 353 21.20 14.71 -11.13
C ILE A 353 20.39 16.00 -11.36
N PHE A 354 19.39 16.25 -10.51
CA PHE A 354 18.38 17.28 -10.73
C PHE A 354 18.81 18.66 -10.20
N ARG A 355 19.90 19.20 -10.74
CA ARG A 355 20.43 20.52 -10.34
C ARG A 355 19.66 21.69 -10.99
N LYS A 356 19.83 22.90 -10.44
CA LYS A 356 19.46 24.15 -11.12
C LYS A 356 20.02 24.17 -12.55
N GLY A 357 19.15 24.47 -13.53
CA GLY A 357 19.49 24.46 -14.95
C GLY A 357 19.29 23.12 -15.68
N PHE A 358 18.92 22.03 -14.99
CA PHE A 358 18.57 20.75 -15.63
C PHE A 358 17.30 20.85 -16.51
N TRP A 359 16.38 21.74 -16.15
CA TRP A 359 15.04 21.89 -16.74
C TRP A 359 15.01 22.68 -18.06
N SER A 360 15.83 22.29 -19.04
CA SER A 360 16.01 23.04 -20.29
C SER A 360 14.88 22.91 -21.32
N GLN A 361 14.08 21.84 -21.27
CA GLN A 361 13.01 21.57 -22.24
C GLN A 361 11.82 20.84 -21.59
N LYS A 362 10.59 21.23 -21.96
CA LYS A 362 9.38 20.47 -21.59
C LYS A 362 9.28 19.22 -22.45
N MET A 363 9.53 18.06 -21.86
CA MET A 363 9.42 16.74 -22.52
C MET A 363 8.17 15.95 -22.11
N GLY A 364 7.55 16.29 -20.98
CA GLY A 364 6.36 15.63 -20.44
C GLY A 364 5.03 15.97 -21.12
N SER A 365 3.97 15.29 -20.67
CA SER A 365 2.59 15.62 -21.06
C SER A 365 2.17 16.99 -20.54
N SER A 366 1.28 17.65 -21.29
CA SER A 366 0.64 18.91 -20.90
C SER A 366 -0.51 18.73 -19.90
N THR A 367 -0.93 17.50 -19.61
CA THR A 367 -2.01 17.20 -18.67
C THR A 367 -1.76 17.76 -17.26
N ASN A 368 -2.86 18.07 -16.58
CA ASN A 368 -2.90 18.37 -15.15
C ASN A 368 -3.76 17.37 -14.34
N SER A 369 -4.20 16.26 -14.95
CA SER A 369 -5.03 15.22 -14.31
C SER A 369 -4.33 14.55 -13.11
N PRO A 370 -3.05 14.15 -13.18
CA PRO A 370 -2.39 13.54 -12.03
C PRO A 370 -2.21 14.53 -10.87
N ILE A 371 -2.56 14.06 -9.66
CA ILE A 371 -2.34 14.74 -8.39
C ILE A 371 -1.47 13.83 -7.53
N PHE A 372 -0.26 14.27 -7.20
CA PHE A 372 0.67 13.50 -6.36
C PHE A 372 0.67 14.02 -4.93
N ILE A 373 0.31 13.18 -3.96
CA ILE A 373 0.32 13.52 -2.53
C ILE A 373 1.41 12.71 -1.82
N MET A 374 2.22 13.39 -1.01
CA MET A 374 3.37 12.81 -0.32
C MET A 374 3.71 13.55 0.98
N GLY A 375 4.67 13.03 1.71
CA GLY A 375 5.12 13.52 3.01
C GLY A 375 5.97 12.45 3.69
N PHE A 376 6.45 12.69 4.90
CA PHE A 376 7.04 11.58 5.66
C PHE A 376 5.97 10.53 6.01
N ILE A 377 6.36 9.31 6.34
CA ILE A 377 5.43 8.30 6.86
C ILE A 377 4.70 8.85 8.11
N GLU A 378 3.39 8.63 8.23
CA GLU A 378 2.50 9.22 9.27
C GLU A 378 2.42 10.76 9.34
N SER A 379 2.79 11.48 8.26
CA SER A 379 2.58 12.93 8.12
C SER A 379 1.12 13.37 7.94
N GLY A 380 0.20 12.44 7.67
CA GLY A 380 -1.21 12.74 7.38
C GLY A 380 -1.57 12.86 5.90
N ALA A 381 -0.66 12.54 4.96
CA ALA A 381 -0.91 12.54 3.51
C ALA A 381 -2.25 11.90 3.10
N THR A 382 -2.56 10.71 3.63
CA THR A 382 -3.81 9.96 3.33
C THR A 382 -5.08 10.59 3.90
N LEU A 383 -4.97 11.59 4.79
CA LEU A 383 -6.10 12.40 5.26
C LEU A 383 -6.43 13.51 4.24
N VAL A 384 -5.41 14.15 3.66
CA VAL A 384 -5.55 15.17 2.62
C VAL A 384 -6.14 14.55 1.35
N GLU A 385 -5.63 13.39 0.95
CA GLU A 385 -6.16 12.53 -0.12
C GLU A 385 -7.67 12.28 0.01
N ARG A 386 -8.14 11.72 1.14
CA ARG A 386 -9.57 11.41 1.32
C ARG A 386 -10.47 12.64 1.26
N HIS A 387 -10.05 13.76 1.85
CA HIS A 387 -10.84 15.00 1.80
C HIS A 387 -10.91 15.54 0.37
N LEU A 388 -9.80 15.52 -0.37
CA LEU A 388 -9.77 15.98 -1.76
C LEU A 388 -10.66 15.12 -2.66
N VAL A 389 -10.55 13.78 -2.59
CA VAL A 389 -11.40 12.84 -3.35
C VAL A 389 -12.88 12.97 -2.98
N ALA A 390 -13.20 13.14 -1.70
CA ALA A 390 -14.59 13.32 -1.26
C ALA A 390 -15.20 14.69 -1.64
N SER A 391 -14.39 15.66 -2.03
CA SER A 391 -14.87 17.04 -2.27
C SER A 391 -15.50 17.28 -3.63
N HIS A 392 -15.15 16.46 -4.63
CA HIS A 392 -15.60 16.67 -6.02
C HIS A 392 -15.62 15.36 -6.84
N SER A 393 -16.70 15.12 -7.58
CA SER A 393 -16.91 13.89 -8.37
C SER A 393 -15.85 13.62 -9.44
N ASP A 394 -15.24 14.68 -9.95
CA ASP A 394 -14.22 14.60 -11.01
C ASP A 394 -12.82 14.21 -10.47
N ILE A 395 -12.71 13.89 -9.18
CA ILE A 395 -11.47 13.48 -8.51
C ILE A 395 -11.65 12.05 -7.98
N ILE A 396 -10.73 11.16 -8.33
CA ILE A 396 -10.62 9.81 -7.76
C ILE A 396 -9.25 9.59 -7.14
N ASP A 397 -9.14 8.68 -6.18
CA ASP A 397 -7.86 8.04 -5.82
C ASP A 397 -7.59 6.83 -6.71
N THR A 398 -6.32 6.51 -6.90
CA THR A 398 -5.91 5.28 -7.61
C THR A 398 -5.94 4.02 -6.73
N SER A 399 -6.27 4.15 -5.43
CA SER A 399 -6.27 3.11 -4.37
C SER A 399 -4.93 2.39 -4.10
N TYR A 400 -3.99 2.44 -5.03
CA TYR A 400 -2.58 2.07 -4.92
C TYR A 400 -1.76 3.00 -5.80
N SER A 401 -0.47 3.21 -5.51
CA SER A 401 0.36 4.10 -6.32
C SER A 401 0.75 3.46 -7.65
N VAL A 402 0.04 3.83 -8.72
CA VAL A 402 0.32 3.45 -10.11
C VAL A 402 1.71 3.93 -10.51
N TRP A 403 2.12 5.12 -10.05
CA TRP A 403 3.45 5.67 -10.29
C TRP A 403 4.55 4.76 -9.73
N ASN A 404 4.44 4.32 -8.47
CA ASN A 404 5.46 3.47 -7.85
C ASN A 404 5.46 2.05 -8.42
N GLN A 405 4.33 1.51 -8.86
CA GLN A 405 4.28 0.23 -9.59
C GLN A 405 5.07 0.28 -10.89
N ARG A 406 5.02 1.40 -11.62
CA ARG A 406 5.72 1.58 -12.91
C ARG A 406 7.10 2.23 -12.80
N LEU A 407 7.58 2.56 -11.60
CA LEU A 407 8.87 3.27 -11.41
C LEU A 407 10.08 2.55 -12.04
N THR A 408 10.07 1.21 -12.09
CA THR A 408 11.14 0.44 -12.76
C THR A 408 11.08 0.62 -14.28
N GLU A 409 9.90 0.42 -14.88
CA GLU A 409 9.64 0.64 -16.31
C GLU A 409 9.98 2.08 -16.73
N ILE A 410 9.52 3.07 -15.97
CA ILE A 410 9.82 4.50 -16.19
C ILE A 410 11.33 4.74 -16.25
N ARG A 411 12.11 4.14 -15.34
CA ARG A 411 13.56 4.31 -15.27
C ARG A 411 14.28 3.59 -16.41
N ASP A 412 13.94 2.33 -16.65
CA ASP A 412 14.58 1.50 -17.66
C ASP A 412 14.30 2.03 -19.08
N LEU A 413 13.08 2.55 -19.32
CA LEU A 413 12.71 3.18 -20.59
C LEU A 413 13.44 4.52 -20.79
N ILE A 414 13.52 5.39 -19.78
CA ILE A 414 14.29 6.64 -19.86
C ILE A 414 15.80 6.37 -20.05
N ALA A 415 16.34 5.29 -19.47
CA ALA A 415 17.76 4.94 -19.56
C ALA A 415 18.17 4.23 -20.86
N SER A 416 17.22 3.66 -21.61
CA SER A 416 17.48 2.88 -22.84
C SER A 416 17.25 3.64 -24.14
N VAL A 417 16.64 4.83 -24.09
CA VAL A 417 16.18 5.60 -25.25
C VAL A 417 17.15 6.74 -25.61
N SER A 418 17.23 7.09 -26.90
CA SER A 418 18.11 8.17 -27.36
C SER A 418 17.59 9.56 -26.94
N HIS A 419 18.49 10.55 -26.84
CA HIS A 419 18.10 11.92 -26.52
C HIS A 419 17.15 12.57 -27.56
N ALA A 420 17.10 12.06 -28.80
CA ALA A 420 16.20 12.56 -29.84
C ALA A 420 14.78 11.98 -29.69
N ASP A 421 14.67 10.72 -29.25
CA ASP A 421 13.40 9.99 -29.12
C ASP A 421 12.78 10.14 -27.73
N LEU A 422 13.58 10.54 -26.72
CA LEU A 422 13.14 10.69 -25.34
C LEU A 422 11.85 11.52 -25.17
N PRO A 423 11.61 12.65 -25.88
CA PRO A 423 10.37 13.41 -25.72
C PRO A 423 9.11 12.66 -26.17
N SER A 424 9.15 11.91 -27.27
CA SER A 424 7.97 11.17 -27.74
C SER A 424 7.69 9.93 -26.88
N VAL A 425 8.75 9.26 -26.41
CA VAL A 425 8.62 8.14 -25.48
C VAL A 425 8.10 8.59 -24.11
N VAL A 426 8.62 9.69 -23.56
CA VAL A 426 8.12 10.27 -22.30
C VAL A 426 6.65 10.72 -22.43
N HIS A 427 6.24 11.24 -23.59
CA HIS A 427 4.84 11.61 -23.84
C HIS A 427 3.90 10.39 -23.84
N SER A 428 4.24 9.34 -24.59
CA SER A 428 3.45 8.09 -24.65
C SER A 428 3.38 7.37 -23.28
N LEU A 429 4.51 7.35 -22.55
CA LEU A 429 4.56 6.87 -21.16
C LEU A 429 3.64 7.66 -20.24
N ALA A 430 3.60 9.00 -20.37
CA ALA A 430 2.74 9.88 -19.58
C ALA A 430 1.24 9.63 -19.85
N GLU A 431 0.85 9.46 -21.12
CA GLU A 431 -0.54 9.10 -21.49
C GLU A 431 -0.91 7.71 -20.96
N SER A 432 -0.01 6.72 -21.07
CA SER A 432 -0.23 5.36 -20.59
C SER A 432 -0.43 5.29 -19.06
N ILE A 433 0.36 6.04 -18.29
CA ILE A 433 0.21 6.13 -16.83
C ILE A 433 -1.08 6.90 -16.48
N GLU A 434 -1.39 8.00 -17.17
CA GLU A 434 -2.60 8.79 -16.94
C GLU A 434 -3.89 7.98 -17.18
N GLN A 435 -3.95 7.20 -18.26
CA GLN A 435 -5.08 6.31 -18.56
C GLN A 435 -5.27 5.23 -17.49
N GLN A 436 -4.17 4.68 -16.95
CA GLN A 436 -4.22 3.70 -15.86
C GLN A 436 -4.65 4.36 -14.54
N MET A 437 -4.15 5.56 -14.23
CA MET A 437 -4.57 6.32 -13.04
C MET A 437 -6.05 6.73 -13.09
N LEU A 438 -6.56 7.10 -14.26
CA LEU A 438 -7.98 7.43 -14.45
C LEU A 438 -8.90 6.19 -14.51
N GLY A 439 -8.36 4.99 -14.72
CA GLY A 439 -9.12 3.73 -14.69
C GLY A 439 -10.33 3.68 -15.63
N GLY A 440 -10.36 4.47 -16.71
CA GLY A 440 -11.53 4.61 -17.58
C GLY A 440 -12.78 5.22 -16.90
N TYR A 441 -12.65 5.78 -15.69
CA TYR A 441 -13.69 6.62 -15.09
C TYR A 441 -13.77 7.96 -15.83
N SER A 442 -14.94 8.60 -15.83
CA SER A 442 -15.13 9.95 -16.39
C SER A 442 -14.61 11.08 -15.48
N ALA A 443 -13.66 10.76 -14.60
CA ALA A 443 -13.00 11.73 -13.74
C ALA A 443 -12.04 12.60 -14.56
N ARG A 444 -11.70 13.80 -14.04
CA ARG A 444 -10.71 14.70 -14.66
C ARG A 444 -9.36 14.67 -13.94
N PHE A 445 -9.32 14.14 -12.73
CA PHE A 445 -8.14 14.09 -11.89
C PHE A 445 -8.03 12.75 -11.16
N ALA A 446 -6.81 12.24 -11.04
CA ALA A 446 -6.50 11.02 -10.30
C ALA A 446 -5.39 11.27 -9.28
N VAL A 447 -5.62 10.87 -8.03
CA VAL A 447 -4.73 11.07 -6.90
C VAL A 447 -3.86 9.83 -6.70
N ASP A 448 -2.55 9.97 -6.91
CA ASP A 448 -1.52 8.99 -6.53
C ASP A 448 -0.88 9.44 -5.21
N SER A 449 -1.11 8.66 -4.17
CA SER A 449 -0.69 8.97 -2.79
C SER A 449 0.36 7.99 -2.33
N PHE A 450 1.60 8.46 -2.16
CA PHE A 450 2.68 7.64 -1.61
C PHE A 450 3.72 8.50 -0.89
N TRP A 451 4.04 8.12 0.34
CA TRP A 451 4.90 8.91 1.21
C TRP A 451 6.28 9.16 0.59
N MET A 452 6.93 8.13 0.01
CA MET A 452 8.24 8.26 -0.63
C MET A 452 8.25 8.98 -1.99
N ASN A 453 7.12 9.50 -2.51
CA ASN A 453 7.10 10.22 -3.79
C ASN A 453 8.02 11.47 -3.78
N TYR A 454 8.48 11.93 -2.62
CA TYR A 454 9.54 12.95 -2.53
C TYR A 454 10.88 12.54 -3.17
N TYR A 455 11.17 11.25 -3.35
CA TYR A 455 12.32 10.82 -4.17
C TYR A 455 12.09 10.98 -5.68
N SER A 456 10.83 11.11 -6.10
CA SER A 456 10.41 11.12 -7.51
C SER A 456 10.11 12.52 -8.08
N ILE A 457 10.09 13.59 -7.27
CA ILE A 457 9.65 14.94 -7.69
C ILE A 457 10.32 15.42 -8.97
N GLY A 458 11.62 15.17 -9.17
CA GLY A 458 12.31 15.52 -10.42
C GLY A 458 11.80 14.80 -11.67
N LEU A 459 11.47 13.50 -11.55
CA LEU A 459 10.81 12.74 -12.61
C LEU A 459 9.36 13.19 -12.80
N LEU A 460 8.61 13.41 -11.71
CA LEU A 460 7.22 13.90 -11.75
C LEU A 460 7.13 15.26 -12.45
N HIS A 461 8.06 16.19 -12.21
CA HIS A 461 8.12 17.46 -12.93
C HIS A 461 8.54 17.31 -14.41
N THR A 462 9.38 16.31 -14.73
CA THR A 462 9.80 16.03 -16.12
C THR A 462 8.64 15.46 -16.95
N ILE A 463 7.92 14.46 -16.42
CA ILE A 463 6.85 13.74 -17.12
C ILE A 463 5.50 14.48 -17.03
N TYR A 464 5.23 15.13 -15.89
CA TYR A 464 4.02 15.91 -15.65
C TYR A 464 4.34 17.32 -15.12
N PRO A 465 4.85 18.23 -15.97
CA PRO A 465 5.18 19.60 -15.58
C PRO A 465 3.99 20.38 -14.98
N ASN A 466 2.75 20.05 -15.36
CA ASN A 466 1.52 20.75 -14.94
C ASN A 466 0.71 20.03 -13.84
N ALA A 467 1.07 18.79 -13.45
CA ALA A 467 0.38 18.03 -12.39
C ALA A 467 0.44 18.75 -11.02
N LEU A 468 -0.58 18.57 -10.18
CA LEU A 468 -0.52 19.06 -8.80
C LEU A 468 0.40 18.17 -7.97
N ILE A 469 1.34 18.76 -7.22
CA ILE A 469 2.22 18.05 -6.29
C ILE A 469 2.03 18.65 -4.89
N VAL A 470 1.53 17.86 -3.96
CA VAL A 470 1.22 18.25 -2.57
C VAL A 470 2.15 17.53 -1.60
N HIS A 471 2.81 18.30 -0.75
CA HIS A 471 3.70 17.83 0.30
C HIS A 471 3.10 18.14 1.67
N VAL A 472 2.65 17.10 2.39
CA VAL A 472 2.08 17.22 3.73
C VAL A 472 3.21 17.15 4.76
N VAL A 473 3.28 18.18 5.60
CA VAL A 473 4.25 18.38 6.67
C VAL A 473 3.51 18.37 8.00
N ARG A 474 3.98 17.57 8.95
CA ARG A 474 3.50 17.57 10.33
C ARG A 474 4.60 18.08 11.26
N ASP A 475 4.25 18.51 12.47
CA ASP A 475 5.25 18.71 13.55
C ASP A 475 6.26 17.54 13.57
N PRO A 476 7.59 17.82 13.54
CA PRO A 476 8.59 16.76 13.45
C PRO A 476 8.53 15.74 14.57
N LEU A 477 8.20 16.15 15.80
CA LEU A 477 8.19 15.25 16.95
C LEU A 477 6.94 14.37 16.95
N GLU A 478 5.74 14.94 16.74
CA GLU A 478 4.53 14.13 16.55
C GLU A 478 4.68 13.13 15.40
N ASN A 479 5.24 13.59 14.28
CA ASN A 479 5.43 12.76 13.10
C ASN A 479 6.39 11.60 13.40
N LEU A 480 7.47 11.83 14.14
CA LEU A 480 8.43 10.78 14.52
C LEU A 480 7.80 9.76 15.50
N VAL A 481 7.01 10.18 16.50
CA VAL A 481 6.34 9.19 17.37
C VAL A 481 5.33 8.38 16.59
N ALA A 482 4.48 9.02 15.76
CA ALA A 482 3.51 8.32 14.92
C ALA A 482 4.20 7.30 14.00
N ALA A 483 5.29 7.69 13.33
CA ALA A 483 6.11 6.79 12.52
C ALA A 483 6.69 5.61 13.32
N SER A 484 7.15 5.82 14.56
CA SER A 484 7.67 4.76 15.43
C SER A 484 6.61 3.73 15.86
N MET A 485 5.32 4.12 15.81
CA MET A 485 4.16 3.27 16.11
C MET A 485 3.57 2.61 14.84
N HIS A 486 4.17 2.81 13.67
CA HIS A 486 3.64 2.31 12.39
C HIS A 486 3.80 0.79 12.24
N ASP A 487 2.66 0.08 12.24
CA ASP A 487 2.61 -1.35 11.95
C ASP A 487 2.43 -1.63 10.45
N SER A 488 3.51 -2.07 9.80
CA SER A 488 3.49 -2.60 8.43
C SER A 488 2.66 -3.89 8.38
N SER A 489 1.46 -3.81 7.82
CA SER A 489 0.56 -4.96 7.64
C SER A 489 0.80 -5.76 6.35
N THR A 490 1.65 -5.25 5.45
CA THR A 490 2.10 -5.95 4.23
C THR A 490 3.12 -7.03 4.57
N PHE A 491 2.71 -8.28 4.37
CA PHE A 491 3.43 -9.49 4.74
C PHE A 491 4.59 -9.86 3.81
N SER A 492 4.73 -9.20 2.65
CA SER A 492 5.56 -9.66 1.52
C SER A 492 7.04 -9.26 1.57
N ASP A 493 7.37 -8.10 2.15
CA ASP A 493 8.71 -7.50 1.99
C ASP A 493 9.24 -6.93 3.33
N PHE A 494 10.55 -7.10 3.55
CA PHE A 494 11.27 -6.43 4.64
C PHE A 494 11.44 -4.94 4.30
N GLY A 495 10.50 -4.09 4.73
CA GLY A 495 10.39 -2.72 4.25
C GLY A 495 11.21 -1.70 5.05
N LEU A 496 11.47 -0.54 4.44
CA LEU A 496 11.92 0.67 5.15
C LEU A 496 10.99 1.03 6.33
N HIS A 497 9.69 0.74 6.16
CA HIS A 497 8.65 0.83 7.18
C HIS A 497 9.00 0.12 8.49
N ASP A 498 9.77 -0.96 8.45
CA ASP A 498 9.98 -1.81 9.63
C ASP A 498 11.13 -1.31 10.52
N TYR A 499 12.01 -0.50 9.97
CA TYR A 499 13.08 0.18 10.71
C TYR A 499 12.62 1.47 11.40
N THR A 500 11.39 1.94 11.17
CA THR A 500 10.82 3.13 11.85
C THR A 500 10.78 2.98 13.38
N CYS A 501 10.66 1.74 13.85
CA CYS A 501 10.78 1.35 15.27
C CYS A 501 12.19 1.55 15.86
N ASN A 502 13.22 1.85 15.06
CA ASN A 502 14.57 2.14 15.52
C ASN A 502 14.83 3.64 15.44
N TRP A 503 14.82 4.33 16.58
CA TRP A 503 15.01 5.79 16.69
C TRP A 503 16.23 6.34 15.93
N ASN A 504 17.35 5.62 15.91
CA ASN A 504 18.54 6.08 15.18
C ASN A 504 18.32 6.07 13.66
N VAL A 505 17.65 5.03 13.15
CA VAL A 505 17.32 4.90 11.72
C VAL A 505 16.20 5.86 11.34
N LEU A 506 15.18 6.01 12.18
CA LEU A 506 14.09 6.95 11.97
C LEU A 506 14.58 8.41 11.88
N VAL A 507 15.56 8.79 12.71
CA VAL A 507 16.22 10.09 12.64
C VAL A 507 17.10 10.24 11.37
N GLU A 508 17.75 9.17 10.89
CA GLU A 508 18.44 9.18 9.58
C GLU A 508 17.43 9.41 8.44
N LEU A 509 16.35 8.62 8.41
CA LEU A 509 15.26 8.71 7.42
C LEU A 509 14.64 10.11 7.37
N TYR A 510 14.33 10.71 8.54
CA TYR A 510 13.75 12.05 8.60
C TYR A 510 14.74 13.13 8.16
N ARG A 511 16.04 13.00 8.48
CA ARG A 511 17.09 13.91 7.98
C ARG A 511 17.24 13.82 6.45
N ALA A 512 17.25 12.60 5.90
CA ALA A 512 17.30 12.36 4.45
C ALA A 512 16.08 12.98 3.74
N TYR A 513 14.87 12.73 4.25
CA TYR A 513 13.62 13.35 3.79
C TYR A 513 13.67 14.89 3.81
N ARG A 514 14.08 15.51 4.93
CA ARG A 514 14.15 16.99 5.02
C ARG A 514 15.26 17.59 4.15
N GLN A 515 16.36 16.86 3.90
CA GLN A 515 17.39 17.28 2.94
C GLN A 515 16.86 17.21 1.50
N MET A 516 16.13 16.15 1.16
CA MET A 516 15.52 15.98 -0.17
C MET A 516 14.51 17.09 -0.47
N MET A 517 13.62 17.42 0.48
CA MET A 517 12.63 18.48 0.25
C MET A 517 13.30 19.84 0.02
N ARG A 518 14.22 20.26 0.91
CA ARG A 518 14.99 21.52 0.73
C ARG A 518 15.69 21.61 -0.62
N HIS A 519 16.15 20.48 -1.17
CA HIS A 519 16.73 20.45 -2.51
C HIS A 519 15.69 20.75 -3.59
N TRP A 520 14.49 20.15 -3.54
CA TRP A 520 13.41 20.48 -4.47
C TRP A 520 12.94 21.93 -4.35
N ASP A 521 12.88 22.43 -3.12
CA ASP A 521 12.45 23.81 -2.85
C ASP A 521 13.46 24.81 -3.46
N ASP A 522 14.76 24.47 -3.47
CA ASP A 522 15.84 25.23 -4.12
C ASP A 522 15.86 25.09 -5.67
N VAL A 523 15.71 23.88 -6.23
CA VAL A 523 15.88 23.62 -7.67
C VAL A 523 14.57 23.70 -8.48
N LEU A 524 13.43 23.71 -7.81
CA LEU A 524 12.07 23.79 -8.36
C LEU A 524 11.14 24.68 -7.49
N PRO A 525 11.52 25.95 -7.23
CA PRO A 525 10.78 26.84 -6.34
C PRO A 525 9.31 26.99 -6.75
N GLY A 526 8.40 26.73 -5.81
CA GLY A 526 6.95 26.80 -6.01
C GLY A 526 6.35 25.67 -6.87
N ARG A 527 7.11 24.65 -7.28
CA ARG A 527 6.60 23.47 -8.00
C ARG A 527 5.77 22.55 -7.11
N VAL A 528 6.16 22.46 -5.84
CA VAL A 528 5.53 21.67 -4.78
C VAL A 528 4.70 22.60 -3.91
N ILE A 529 3.48 22.19 -3.54
CA ILE A 529 2.66 22.90 -2.56
C ILE A 529 2.84 22.24 -1.20
N HIS A 530 3.42 22.95 -0.24
CA HIS A 530 3.53 22.47 1.13
C HIS A 530 2.23 22.77 1.90
N ILE A 531 1.77 21.79 2.67
CA ILE A 531 0.58 21.87 3.53
C ILE A 531 0.97 21.41 4.91
N ARG A 532 0.64 22.20 5.94
CA ARG A 532 0.79 21.76 7.32
C ARG A 532 -0.42 20.93 7.76
N TYR A 533 -0.15 19.80 8.37
CA TYR A 533 -1.15 18.87 8.89
C TYR A 533 -2.03 19.54 9.95
N GLU A 534 -1.45 20.34 10.84
CA GLU A 534 -2.19 21.02 11.90
C GLU A 534 -3.18 22.05 11.33
N ASP A 535 -2.77 22.78 10.29
CA ASP A 535 -3.63 23.77 9.61
C ASP A 535 -4.77 23.08 8.84
N TRP A 536 -4.52 21.88 8.29
CA TRP A 536 -5.56 21.03 7.69
C TRP A 536 -6.57 20.51 8.72
N ILE A 537 -6.15 20.21 9.95
CA ILE A 537 -7.07 19.84 11.04
C ILE A 537 -7.90 21.04 11.52
N GLN A 538 -7.32 22.24 11.49
CA GLN A 538 -8.02 23.46 11.92
C GLN A 538 -9.08 23.94 10.92
N ASP A 539 -8.81 23.87 9.61
CA ASP A 539 -9.81 24.13 8.56
C ASP A 539 -9.67 23.18 7.36
N PRO A 540 -10.25 21.96 7.45
CA PRO A 540 -10.26 21.01 6.34
C PRO A 540 -10.97 21.55 5.09
N ASN A 541 -11.95 22.44 5.25
CA ASN A 541 -12.78 22.93 4.15
C ASN A 541 -12.04 24.01 3.34
N GLY A 542 -11.52 25.03 4.01
CA GLY A 542 -10.71 26.07 3.37
C GLY A 542 -9.44 25.51 2.73
N MET A 543 -8.76 24.57 3.39
CA MET A 543 -7.57 23.92 2.83
C MET A 543 -7.89 23.02 1.62
N THR A 544 -9.06 22.38 1.58
CA THR A 544 -9.51 21.64 0.39
C THR A 544 -9.87 22.60 -0.76
N GLU A 545 -10.59 23.70 -0.49
CA GLU A 545 -10.94 24.70 -1.51
C GLU A 545 -9.68 25.35 -2.14
N ILE A 546 -8.61 25.56 -1.36
CA ILE A 546 -7.31 26.01 -1.88
C ILE A 546 -6.73 25.03 -2.92
N LEU A 547 -6.85 23.72 -2.69
CA LEU A 547 -6.39 22.69 -3.64
C LEU A 547 -7.31 22.58 -4.86
N LEU A 548 -8.64 22.58 -4.67
CA LEU A 548 -9.62 22.57 -5.77
C LEU A 548 -9.41 23.75 -6.72
N LYS A 549 -9.27 24.96 -6.17
CA LYS A 549 -9.00 26.17 -6.94
C LYS A 549 -7.69 26.11 -7.72
N ARG A 550 -6.69 25.36 -7.23
CA ARG A 550 -5.41 25.13 -7.92
C ARG A 550 -5.52 24.23 -9.15
N ILE A 551 -6.50 23.33 -9.20
CA ILE A 551 -6.80 22.46 -10.35
C ILE A 551 -7.96 22.97 -11.23
N GLY A 552 -8.52 24.13 -10.91
CA GLY A 552 -9.62 24.75 -11.67
C GLY A 552 -10.99 24.14 -11.37
N LEU A 553 -11.19 23.67 -10.15
CA LEU A 553 -12.46 23.25 -9.58
C LEU A 553 -12.87 24.18 -8.42
N SER A 554 -14.10 24.01 -7.94
CA SER A 554 -14.63 24.61 -6.71
C SER A 554 -15.41 23.53 -5.95
N SER A 555 -15.46 23.61 -4.62
CA SER A 555 -16.24 22.65 -3.84
C SER A 555 -17.74 22.70 -4.17
N ASN A 556 -18.42 21.56 -4.01
CA ASN A 556 -19.86 21.42 -4.29
C ASN A 556 -20.78 22.13 -3.28
N GLY A 557 -20.27 23.08 -2.49
CA GLY A 557 -21.01 23.82 -1.45
C GLY A 557 -21.47 22.99 -0.24
N VAL A 558 -21.36 21.67 -0.28
CA VAL A 558 -21.58 20.76 0.85
C VAL A 558 -20.35 20.81 1.76
N PRO A 559 -20.48 21.17 3.05
CA PRO A 559 -19.37 21.13 3.99
C PRO A 559 -18.84 19.70 4.13
N LEU A 560 -17.53 19.54 4.04
CA LEU A 560 -16.83 18.29 4.29
C LEU A 560 -16.91 17.97 5.79
N LYS A 561 -17.97 17.27 6.18
CA LYS A 561 -17.85 16.24 7.22
C LYS A 561 -16.84 15.21 6.73
N ILE A 562 -16.01 14.69 7.64
CA ILE A 562 -15.09 13.57 7.33
C ILE A 562 -15.90 12.50 6.60
N PRO A 563 -15.49 12.09 5.38
CA PRO A 563 -16.41 11.48 4.44
C PRO A 563 -16.97 10.15 4.95
N ARG A 564 -18.31 10.11 5.07
CA ARG A 564 -19.05 8.86 4.82
C ARG A 564 -18.84 8.53 3.34
N SER A 565 -17.98 7.57 3.02
CA SER A 565 -17.86 7.08 1.65
C SER A 565 -17.70 5.58 1.59
N GLU A 566 -18.18 5.03 0.48
CA GLU A 566 -18.00 3.65 0.05
C GLU A 566 -16.55 3.35 -0.40
N THR A 567 -15.63 4.30 -0.15
CA THR A 567 -14.33 4.41 -0.80
C THR A 567 -13.17 4.65 0.17
N ALA A 568 -13.47 4.83 1.46
CA ALA A 568 -12.43 5.08 2.44
C ALA A 568 -11.58 3.82 2.67
N VAL A 569 -10.35 4.03 3.11
CA VAL A 569 -9.58 3.06 3.89
C VAL A 569 -8.95 3.88 5.00
N ARG A 570 -9.39 3.72 6.25
CA ARG A 570 -8.80 4.48 7.38
C ARG A 570 -7.33 4.08 7.57
N SER A 571 -6.44 4.94 7.08
CA SER A 571 -5.09 5.10 7.63
C SER A 571 -5.18 5.42 9.12
N PHE A 572 -4.08 5.18 9.83
CA PHE A 572 -3.88 5.56 11.22
C PHE A 572 -4.45 6.96 11.49
N GLN A 573 -5.49 7.03 12.33
CA GLN A 573 -6.24 8.27 12.57
C GLN A 573 -5.98 8.72 14.02
N PRO A 574 -5.58 9.98 14.26
CA PRO A 574 -5.18 10.46 15.59
C PRO A 574 -6.38 10.83 16.49
N TYR A 575 -7.51 10.12 16.34
CA TYR A 575 -8.74 10.31 17.11
C TYR A 575 -8.88 9.33 18.30
N ALA A 576 -7.88 8.47 18.52
CA ALA A 576 -7.78 7.72 19.77
C ALA A 576 -7.53 8.68 20.96
N GLU A 577 -8.24 8.50 22.07
CA GLU A 577 -8.02 9.30 23.28
C GLU A 577 -6.59 9.11 23.82
N GLY A 578 -6.04 10.12 24.48
CA GLY A 578 -4.63 10.13 24.91
C GLY A 578 -3.62 10.56 23.84
N PHE A 579 -4.03 10.86 22.60
CA PHE A 579 -3.12 11.38 21.56
C PHE A 579 -2.41 12.69 22.00
N GLY A 580 -3.05 13.53 22.81
CA GLY A 580 -2.42 14.74 23.37
C GLY A 580 -1.23 14.45 24.31
N ASP A 581 -1.19 13.26 24.90
CA ASP A 581 -0.15 12.85 25.86
C ASP A 581 1.09 12.23 25.16
N LEU A 582 1.15 12.21 23.82
CA LEU A 582 2.35 11.84 23.05
C LEU A 582 3.57 12.72 23.41
N SER A 583 3.34 13.96 23.84
CA SER A 583 4.36 14.85 24.41
C SER A 583 5.06 14.24 25.64
N GLY A 584 4.36 13.42 26.43
CA GLY A 584 4.94 12.66 27.54
C GLY A 584 5.72 11.42 27.08
N LEU A 585 5.36 10.78 25.96
CA LEU A 585 6.17 9.70 25.39
C LEU A 585 7.54 10.20 24.92
N LEU A 586 7.61 11.44 24.43
CA LEU A 586 8.82 12.13 23.94
C LEU A 586 9.81 12.57 25.03
N SER A 587 9.37 12.80 26.27
CA SER A 587 10.11 13.62 27.26
C SER A 587 11.53 13.15 27.59
N ASP A 588 11.81 11.85 27.48
CA ASP A 588 13.08 11.24 27.91
C ASP A 588 13.87 10.61 26.74
N LEU A 589 13.70 11.10 25.50
CA LEU A 589 14.47 10.64 24.32
C LEU A 589 15.96 11.12 24.30
N GLY A 590 16.63 11.04 25.45
CA GLY A 590 18.07 10.77 25.52
C GLY A 590 18.99 11.87 24.99
N GLY A 591 18.96 13.07 25.56
CA GLY A 591 20.03 14.06 25.39
C GLY A 591 19.95 14.93 24.13
N TYR A 592 19.00 14.68 23.22
CA TYR A 592 18.61 15.67 22.23
C TYR A 592 17.82 16.81 22.89
N GLN A 593 18.52 17.73 23.54
CA GLN A 593 18.06 19.13 23.57
C GLN A 593 18.04 19.61 22.12
N VAL A 594 16.87 19.52 21.47
CA VAL A 594 16.64 20.12 20.16
C VAL A 594 16.64 21.65 20.38
N PRO A 595 17.63 22.41 19.87
CA PRO A 595 17.69 23.86 20.10
C PRO A 595 16.55 24.61 19.39
N PHE A 596 15.86 23.92 18.49
CA PHE A 596 14.68 24.37 17.78
C PHE A 596 13.40 23.92 18.49
N THR A 597 13.06 24.61 19.57
CA THR A 597 11.64 24.80 19.90
C THR A 597 11.02 25.58 18.75
N LEU A 598 10.40 24.91 17.77
CA LEU A 598 9.81 25.52 16.56
C LEU A 598 8.53 26.35 16.83
N LYS A 599 8.35 26.78 18.08
CA LYS A 599 7.28 27.63 18.59
C LYS A 599 7.45 29.12 18.24
N SER A 600 8.52 29.49 17.54
CA SER A 600 8.93 30.89 17.33
C SER A 600 9.45 31.23 15.91
N GLN A 601 9.05 30.47 14.88
CA GLN A 601 9.26 30.89 13.47
C GLN A 601 7.96 31.03 12.65
N TYR A 602 6.82 30.57 13.18
CA TYR A 602 5.52 30.64 12.49
C TYR A 602 4.41 31.33 13.33
N GLN A 603 4.74 31.94 14.48
CA GLN A 603 3.75 32.59 15.36
C GLN A 603 3.76 34.13 15.33
N GLU A 604 4.69 34.78 14.63
CA GLU A 604 4.76 36.27 14.57
C GLU A 604 3.95 36.91 13.42
N THR A 605 3.33 36.14 12.53
CA THR A 605 2.41 36.65 11.49
C THR A 605 0.93 36.66 11.94
N GLY A 606 0.71 36.91 13.23
CA GLY A 606 -0.60 37.01 13.87
C GLY A 606 -1.44 38.24 13.49
N SER A 607 -1.58 38.58 12.20
CA SER A 607 -2.64 39.50 11.73
C SER A 607 -2.86 39.48 10.21
N SER A 608 -4.08 39.14 9.80
CA SER A 608 -4.68 39.30 8.45
C SER A 608 -3.99 38.63 7.25
N PHE A 609 -4.73 37.71 6.62
CA PHE A 609 -4.57 37.43 5.18
C PHE A 609 -4.77 38.74 4.39
N ARG A 610 -3.70 39.30 3.82
CA ARG A 610 -3.77 40.39 2.84
C ARG A 610 -3.13 39.95 1.52
N GLN A 611 -3.86 40.18 0.44
CA GLN A 611 -3.36 39.98 -0.92
C GLN A 611 -2.24 40.99 -1.22
N GLY A 612 -1.04 40.53 -1.58
CA GLY A 612 0.02 41.47 -1.98
C GLY A 612 1.42 40.90 -2.19
N ARG A 613 1.69 40.42 -3.42
CA ARG A 613 3.01 40.35 -4.09
C ARG A 613 4.24 39.81 -3.34
N GLY A 614 4.78 38.72 -3.87
CA GLY A 614 6.24 38.53 -4.03
C GLY A 614 6.96 37.69 -2.98
N GLN A 615 7.94 36.91 -3.47
CA GLN A 615 9.33 36.84 -3.00
C GLN A 615 9.61 37.34 -1.56
N ASP A 616 10.20 36.57 -0.63
CA ASP A 616 11.01 35.33 -0.76
C ASP A 616 10.89 34.43 0.50
N GLU A 617 11.64 33.32 0.51
CA GLU A 617 11.99 32.41 1.63
C GLU A 617 10.86 31.65 2.37
N LEU A 618 10.86 30.31 2.24
CA LEU A 618 10.06 29.33 3.01
C LEU A 618 10.77 27.96 3.05
#